data_AF-A0A3M2T753-F1
#
_entry.id   AF-A0A3M2T753-F1
#
_cell.length_a   1.000
_cell.length_b   1.000
_cell.length_c   1.000
_cell.angle_alpha   90.00
_cell.angle_beta   90.00
_cell.angle_gamma   90.00
#
_symmetry.space_group_name_H-M   'P 1'
#
loop_
_entity.id
_entity.type
_entity.pdbx_description
1 polymer ?
#
loop_
_entity_poly.entity_id
_entity_poly.type
_entity_poly.pdbx_seq_one_letter_code
_entity_poly.pdbx_strand_id
1 'polypeptide(L)'
;MSAPDISRQIACLSEVTEDIVGTYNSIEDLRGLPEAFQEVNKRLPLVEQTLRDAKSPVKKLKSANDIKALETVLHSCDQKADKLLQIVAKVGKKSKDQYNSAVYRKIAIKQGKHRVETLMDGILEDLGALVAHNIFPAEIQRQVEPLAKAREELAKVPPSLGDSDLTEQAGAANQYGDNNRQYNLFSEGTQKVADGHYFEAKGNQNFGIIPAKESAEKKMA
;
A
#
# COMPACT_ATOMS: atom_id res chain seq x y z
N MET A 1 20.23 -14.37 5.65
CA MET A 1 19.86 -14.31 7.08
C MET A 1 20.23 -15.59 7.84
N SER A 2 20.01 -15.65 9.15
CA SER A 2 20.10 -16.85 10.01
C SER A 2 18.71 -17.33 10.49
N ALA A 3 18.61 -18.53 11.08
CA ALA A 3 17.33 -19.04 11.61
C ALA A 3 16.67 -18.14 12.69
N PRO A 4 17.43 -17.55 13.64
CA PRO A 4 16.90 -16.51 14.53
C PRO A 4 16.35 -15.28 13.79
N ASP A 5 16.98 -14.87 12.69
CA ASP A 5 16.49 -13.73 11.90
C ASP A 5 15.15 -14.04 11.24
N ILE A 6 14.95 -15.26 10.72
CA ILE A 6 13.67 -15.72 10.16
C ILE A 6 12.59 -15.74 11.24
N SER A 7 12.90 -16.28 12.43
CA SER A 7 11.97 -16.28 13.56
C SER A 7 11.61 -14.86 14.01
N ARG A 8 12.54 -13.90 13.92
CA ARG A 8 12.29 -12.49 14.20
C ARG A 8 11.41 -11.87 13.12
N GLN A 9 11.66 -12.16 11.85
CA GLN A 9 10.85 -11.64 10.75
C GLN A 9 9.38 -12.10 10.85
N ILE A 10 9.13 -13.37 11.17
CA ILE A 10 7.76 -13.86 11.45
C ILE A 10 7.11 -13.10 12.62
N ALA A 11 7.88 -12.77 13.66
CA ALA A 11 7.37 -12.00 14.78
C ALA A 11 6.98 -10.57 14.35
N CYS A 12 7.84 -9.88 13.60
CA CYS A 12 7.55 -8.56 13.06
C CYS A 12 6.31 -8.57 12.15
N LEU A 13 6.18 -9.57 11.28
CA LEU A 13 4.99 -9.73 10.42
C LEU A 13 3.71 -9.99 11.24
N SER A 14 3.82 -10.70 12.37
CA SER A 14 2.70 -10.89 13.30
C SER A 14 2.27 -9.55 13.90
N GLU A 15 3.22 -8.74 14.36
CA GLU A 15 2.95 -7.38 14.89
C GLU A 15 2.29 -6.48 13.85
N VAL A 16 2.79 -6.48 12.60
CA VAL A 16 2.16 -5.73 11.49
C VAL A 16 0.73 -6.24 11.23
N THR A 17 0.48 -7.54 11.33
CA THR A 17 -0.87 -8.10 11.16
C THR A 17 -1.82 -7.63 12.27
N GLU A 18 -1.36 -7.61 13.52
CA GLU A 18 -2.12 -7.07 14.67
C GLU A 18 -2.43 -5.57 14.48
N ASP A 19 -1.46 -4.79 13.97
CA ASP A 19 -1.66 -3.37 13.63
C ASP A 19 -2.71 -3.19 12.52
N ILE A 20 -2.70 -4.08 11.51
CA ILE A 20 -3.71 -4.07 10.43
C ILE A 20 -5.10 -4.33 11.02
N VAL A 21 -5.27 -5.33 11.89
CA VAL A 21 -6.53 -5.63 12.58
C VAL A 21 -7.01 -4.41 13.37
N GLY A 22 -6.15 -3.83 14.20
CA GLY A 22 -6.50 -2.63 14.98
C GLY A 22 -6.93 -1.46 14.10
N THR A 23 -6.28 -1.29 12.95
CA THR A 23 -6.61 -0.24 11.98
C THR A 23 -7.95 -0.54 11.27
N TYR A 24 -8.24 -1.80 10.93
CA TYR A 24 -9.52 -2.19 10.34
C TYR A 24 -10.69 -1.92 11.27
N ASN A 25 -10.56 -2.28 12.55
CA ASN A 25 -11.59 -2.03 13.56
C ASN A 25 -11.90 -0.53 13.69
N SER A 26 -10.92 0.35 13.44
CA SER A 26 -11.17 1.80 13.45
C SER A 26 -11.96 2.33 12.24
N ILE A 27 -12.10 1.54 11.17
CA ILE A 27 -12.77 1.95 9.93
C ILE A 27 -14.01 1.13 9.59
N GLU A 28 -14.36 0.12 10.40
CA GLU A 28 -15.44 -0.83 10.09
C GLU A 28 -16.81 -0.17 9.93
N ASP A 29 -17.06 0.90 10.68
CA ASP A 29 -18.31 1.66 10.67
C ASP A 29 -18.37 2.76 9.59
N LEU A 30 -17.34 2.88 8.75
CA LEU A 30 -17.34 3.88 7.67
C LEU A 30 -18.44 3.58 6.65
N ARG A 31 -19.36 4.54 6.47
CA ARG A 31 -20.42 4.43 5.48
C ARG A 31 -19.84 4.36 4.07
N GLY A 32 -20.28 3.36 3.30
CA GLY A 32 -19.87 3.16 1.91
C GLY A 32 -18.49 2.51 1.75
N LEU A 33 -17.91 1.93 2.81
CA LEU A 33 -16.70 1.12 2.71
C LEU A 33 -16.95 -0.09 1.80
N PRO A 34 -16.10 -0.36 0.80
CA PRO A 34 -16.28 -1.52 -0.08
C PRO A 34 -16.24 -2.84 0.70
N GLU A 35 -17.08 -3.79 0.30
CA GLU A 35 -17.18 -5.14 0.91
C GLU A 35 -15.82 -5.85 1.02
N ALA A 36 -14.96 -5.67 0.01
CA ALA A 36 -13.59 -6.17 0.02
C ALA A 36 -12.78 -5.82 1.27
N PHE A 37 -12.97 -4.64 1.89
CA PHE A 37 -12.28 -4.30 3.14
C PHE A 37 -12.74 -5.21 4.29
N GLN A 38 -14.03 -5.49 4.38
CA GLN A 38 -14.58 -6.38 5.40
C GLN A 38 -14.16 -7.83 5.15
N GLU A 39 -14.18 -8.26 3.90
CA GLU A 39 -13.74 -9.60 3.52
C GLU A 39 -12.26 -9.83 3.81
N VAL A 40 -11.41 -8.82 3.57
CA VAL A 40 -9.99 -8.87 3.98
C VAL A 40 -9.84 -8.96 5.50
N ASN A 41 -10.59 -8.16 6.27
CA ASN A 41 -10.53 -8.20 7.75
C ASN A 41 -10.86 -9.60 8.29
N LYS A 42 -11.85 -10.29 7.71
CA LYS A 42 -12.25 -11.66 8.10
C LYS A 42 -11.14 -12.71 7.91
N ARG A 43 -10.11 -12.45 7.08
CA ARG A 43 -9.01 -13.39 6.82
C ARG A 43 -7.79 -13.15 7.71
N LEU A 44 -7.67 -11.99 8.36
CA LEU A 44 -6.55 -11.68 9.25
C LEU A 44 -6.37 -12.69 10.40
N PRO A 45 -7.44 -13.21 11.04
CA PRO A 45 -7.26 -14.24 12.07
C PRO A 45 -6.58 -15.52 11.56
N LEU A 46 -6.82 -15.91 10.30
CA LEU A 46 -6.14 -17.04 9.68
C LEU A 46 -4.66 -16.73 9.47
N VAL A 47 -4.34 -15.52 8.99
CA VAL A 47 -2.96 -15.03 8.80
C VAL A 47 -2.19 -15.07 10.13
N GLU A 48 -2.76 -14.52 11.21
CA GLU A 48 -2.15 -14.51 12.55
C GLU A 48 -1.88 -15.92 13.06
N GLN A 49 -2.85 -16.83 12.90
CA GLN A 49 -2.71 -18.21 13.34
C GLN A 49 -1.60 -18.93 12.57
N THR A 50 -1.52 -18.76 11.25
CA THR A 50 -0.46 -19.35 10.43
C THR A 50 0.93 -18.85 10.84
N LEU A 51 1.09 -17.54 11.05
CA LEU A 51 2.37 -16.95 11.48
C LEU A 51 2.79 -17.46 12.86
N ARG A 52 1.84 -17.55 13.79
CA ARG A 52 2.07 -18.06 15.14
C ARG A 52 2.57 -19.50 15.11
N ASP A 53 1.93 -20.36 14.32
CA ASP A 53 2.30 -21.77 14.21
C ASP A 53 3.64 -21.94 13.51
N ALA A 54 3.92 -21.12 12.49
CA ALA A 54 5.20 -21.15 11.76
C ALA A 54 6.40 -20.70 12.62
N LYS A 55 6.20 -19.89 13.66
CA LYS A 55 7.29 -19.28 14.45
C LYS A 55 8.17 -20.27 15.21
N SER A 56 7.61 -21.37 15.73
CA SER A 56 8.38 -22.34 16.53
C SER A 56 9.27 -23.26 15.67
N PRO A 57 8.75 -23.89 14.59
CA PRO A 57 9.55 -24.75 13.71
C PRO A 57 10.78 -24.07 13.12
N VAL A 58 10.67 -22.79 12.72
CA VAL A 58 11.79 -22.07 12.06
C VAL A 58 13.01 -21.89 12.97
N LYS A 59 12.85 -21.93 14.30
CA LYS A 59 13.99 -21.85 15.23
C LYS A 59 14.95 -23.02 15.11
N LYS A 60 14.51 -24.13 14.50
CA LYS A 60 15.29 -25.36 14.32
C LYS A 60 15.93 -25.45 12.92
N LEU A 61 15.78 -24.43 12.07
CA LEU A 61 16.38 -24.37 10.74
C LEU A 61 17.91 -24.44 10.81
N LYS A 62 18.49 -25.30 9.97
CA LYS A 62 19.95 -25.46 9.83
C LYS A 62 20.44 -25.32 8.38
N SER A 63 19.56 -25.53 7.41
CA SER A 63 19.87 -25.46 5.98
C SER A 63 19.89 -24.00 5.50
N ALA A 64 20.99 -23.59 4.88
CA ALA A 64 21.11 -22.25 4.30
C ALA A 64 20.13 -22.04 3.13
N ASN A 65 19.84 -23.09 2.36
CA ASN A 65 18.89 -23.05 1.26
C ASN A 65 17.46 -22.83 1.78
N ASP A 66 17.08 -23.55 2.83
CA ASP A 66 15.75 -23.42 3.44
C ASP A 66 15.58 -22.02 4.04
N ILE A 67 16.61 -21.50 4.73
CA ILE A 67 16.60 -20.14 5.26
C ILE A 67 16.36 -19.12 4.13
N LYS A 68 17.07 -19.25 3.00
CA LYS A 68 16.92 -18.32 1.87
C LYS A 68 15.55 -18.42 1.20
N ALA A 69 14.98 -19.64 1.09
CA ALA A 69 13.66 -19.84 0.53
C ALA A 69 12.59 -19.16 1.40
N LEU A 70 12.64 -19.37 2.72
CA LEU A 70 11.71 -18.73 3.66
C LEU A 70 11.91 -17.20 3.73
N GLU A 71 13.16 -16.72 3.67
CA GLU A 71 13.50 -15.29 3.62
C GLU A 71 12.80 -14.60 2.43
N THR A 72 12.82 -15.25 1.26
CA THR A 72 12.20 -14.71 0.05
C THR A 72 10.68 -14.59 0.19
N VAL A 73 10.05 -15.65 0.72
CA VAL A 73 8.60 -15.69 0.94
C VAL A 73 8.16 -14.67 2.01
N LEU A 74 8.87 -14.59 3.13
CA LEU A 74 8.56 -13.64 4.20
C LEU A 74 8.76 -12.20 3.76
N HIS A 75 9.80 -11.89 2.98
CA HIS A 75 10.00 -10.55 2.44
C HIS A 75 8.86 -10.13 1.50
N SER A 76 8.41 -11.05 0.65
CA SER A 76 7.25 -10.87 -0.23
C SER A 76 5.97 -10.59 0.58
N CYS A 77 5.81 -11.26 1.72
CA CYS A 77 4.66 -11.10 2.61
C CYS A 77 4.69 -9.77 3.36
N ASP A 78 5.84 -9.41 3.95
CA ASP A 78 6.08 -8.13 4.65
C ASP A 78 5.72 -6.94 3.75
N GLN A 79 6.21 -6.94 2.51
CA GLN A 79 5.93 -5.87 1.56
C GLN A 79 4.43 -5.71 1.28
N LYS A 80 3.67 -6.81 1.23
CA LYS A 80 2.22 -6.75 1.00
C LYS A 80 1.47 -6.31 2.25
N ALA A 81 1.87 -6.81 3.42
CA ALA A 81 1.30 -6.43 4.71
C ALA A 81 1.50 -4.93 4.99
N ASP A 82 2.71 -4.41 4.77
CA ASP A 82 3.02 -2.99 4.91
C ASP A 82 2.16 -2.11 3.99
N LYS A 83 2.00 -2.53 2.72
CA LYS A 83 1.16 -1.81 1.75
C LYS A 83 -0.31 -1.82 2.19
N LEU A 84 -0.79 -2.95 2.70
CA LEU A 84 -2.15 -3.11 3.22
C LEU A 84 -2.37 -2.19 4.42
N LEU A 85 -1.48 -2.23 5.42
CA LEU A 85 -1.52 -1.35 6.58
C LEU A 85 -1.55 0.12 6.17
N GLN A 86 -0.69 0.52 5.24
CA GLN A 86 -0.65 1.89 4.74
C GLN A 86 -1.96 2.32 4.07
N ILE A 87 -2.63 1.44 3.33
CA ILE A 87 -3.94 1.72 2.73
C ILE A 87 -4.97 1.96 3.82
N VAL A 88 -5.15 0.99 4.71
CA VAL A 88 -6.20 1.00 5.73
C VAL A 88 -6.00 2.19 6.68
N ALA A 89 -4.76 2.44 7.11
CA ALA A 89 -4.44 3.55 8.01
C ALA A 89 -4.68 4.91 7.38
N LYS A 90 -4.34 5.09 6.11
CA LYS A 90 -4.55 6.38 5.41
C LYS A 90 -6.02 6.58 5.04
N VAL A 91 -6.75 5.52 4.72
CA VAL A 91 -8.21 5.58 4.53
C VAL A 91 -8.88 5.99 5.84
N GLY A 92 -8.53 5.37 6.96
CA GLY A 92 -9.07 5.73 8.28
C GLY A 92 -8.76 7.16 8.69
N LYS A 93 -7.50 7.60 8.59
CA LYS A 93 -7.11 8.97 8.98
C LYS A 93 -7.76 10.08 8.15
N LYS A 94 -8.15 9.78 6.90
CA LYS A 94 -8.69 10.78 5.96
C LYS A 94 -10.18 10.62 5.68
N SER A 95 -10.80 9.58 6.21
CA SER A 95 -12.24 9.38 6.18
C SER A 95 -12.78 9.76 7.56
N LYS A 96 -13.83 10.57 7.60
CA LYS A 96 -14.53 10.90 8.86
C LYS A 96 -15.60 9.84 9.09
N ASP A 97 -16.85 10.16 8.79
CA ASP A 97 -18.00 9.26 8.94
C ASP A 97 -18.39 8.56 7.63
N GLN A 98 -17.62 8.81 6.56
CA GLN A 98 -17.88 8.31 5.22
C GLN A 98 -16.58 7.98 4.52
N TYR A 99 -16.56 6.82 3.88
CA TYR A 99 -15.47 6.36 3.04
C TYR A 99 -15.22 7.31 1.86
N ASN A 100 -13.95 7.64 1.62
CA ASN A 100 -13.54 8.49 0.50
C ASN A 100 -12.75 7.68 -0.54
N SER A 101 -13.42 7.32 -1.64
CA SER A 101 -12.82 6.56 -2.75
C SER A 101 -11.63 7.27 -3.41
N ALA A 102 -11.65 8.61 -3.49
CA ALA A 102 -10.55 9.38 -4.07
C ALA A 102 -9.27 9.31 -3.22
N VAL A 103 -9.40 9.21 -1.89
CA VAL A 103 -8.27 8.95 -1.00
C VAL A 103 -7.69 7.57 -1.28
N TYR A 104 -8.53 6.53 -1.29
CA TYR A 104 -8.07 5.17 -1.54
C TYR A 104 -7.41 5.03 -2.91
N ARG A 105 -8.04 5.53 -3.97
CA ARG A 105 -7.51 5.56 -5.34
C ARG A 105 -6.10 6.14 -5.41
N LYS A 106 -5.89 7.34 -4.82
CA LYS A 106 -4.57 8.00 -4.81
C LYS A 106 -3.50 7.15 -4.13
N ILE A 107 -3.86 6.48 -3.03
CA ILE A 107 -2.94 5.62 -2.29
C ILE A 107 -2.63 4.35 -3.10
N ALA A 108 -3.65 3.70 -3.66
CA ALA A 108 -3.52 2.50 -4.47
C ALA A 108 -2.61 2.74 -5.68
N ILE A 109 -2.82 3.84 -6.42
CA ILE A 109 -1.97 4.22 -7.57
C ILE A 109 -0.52 4.46 -7.13
N LYS A 110 -0.30 5.26 -6.07
CA LYS A 110 1.06 5.55 -5.56
C LYS A 110 1.82 4.28 -5.16
N GLN A 111 1.10 3.25 -4.74
CA GLN A 111 1.69 1.99 -4.30
C GLN A 111 1.89 0.96 -5.42
N GLY A 112 1.57 1.28 -6.67
CA GLY A 112 1.69 0.34 -7.80
C GLY A 112 0.38 -0.34 -8.19
N LYS A 113 -0.76 0.35 -7.99
CA LYS A 113 -2.11 -0.10 -8.36
C LYS A 113 -2.60 -1.31 -7.56
N HIS A 114 -2.22 -1.38 -6.28
CA HIS A 114 -2.63 -2.48 -5.40
C HIS A 114 -3.99 -2.21 -4.76
N ARG A 115 -4.85 -3.23 -4.78
CA ARG A 115 -6.12 -3.26 -4.05
C ARG A 115 -5.99 -4.08 -2.77
N VAL A 116 -6.82 -3.81 -1.76
CA VAL A 116 -6.79 -4.53 -0.47
C VAL A 116 -6.96 -6.04 -0.64
N GLU A 117 -7.90 -6.47 -1.50
CA GLU A 117 -8.15 -7.88 -1.78
C GLU A 117 -6.99 -8.54 -2.52
N THR A 118 -6.32 -7.83 -3.44
CA THR A 118 -5.14 -8.36 -4.15
C THR A 118 -3.91 -8.48 -3.25
N LEU A 119 -3.77 -7.57 -2.27
CA LEU A 119 -2.69 -7.65 -1.28
C LEU A 119 -2.93 -8.81 -0.32
N MET A 120 -4.16 -8.99 0.15
CA MET A 120 -4.53 -10.11 1.02
C MET A 120 -4.42 -11.46 0.29
N ASP A 121 -4.85 -11.57 -0.98
CA ASP A 121 -4.64 -12.79 -1.77
C ASP A 121 -3.16 -13.17 -1.84
N GLY A 122 -2.29 -12.19 -2.12
CA GLY A 122 -0.85 -12.42 -2.16
C GLY A 122 -0.24 -12.78 -0.80
N ILE A 123 -0.76 -12.24 0.31
CA ILE A 123 -0.35 -12.64 1.67
C ILE A 123 -0.72 -14.11 1.93
N LEU A 124 -1.96 -14.50 1.60
CA LEU A 124 -2.43 -15.87 1.75
C LEU A 124 -1.63 -16.85 0.87
N GLU A 125 -1.27 -16.43 -0.34
CA GLU A 125 -0.39 -17.19 -1.23
C GLU A 125 1.01 -17.38 -0.67
N ASP A 126 1.66 -16.30 -0.21
CA ASP A 126 2.98 -16.36 0.41
C ASP A 126 2.95 -17.28 1.63
N LEU A 127 1.93 -17.14 2.49
CA LEU A 127 1.77 -18.01 3.67
C LEU A 127 1.53 -19.47 3.29
N GLY A 128 0.76 -19.74 2.23
CA GLY A 128 0.57 -21.09 1.69
C GLY A 128 1.90 -21.70 1.24
N ALA A 129 2.71 -20.93 0.51
CA ALA A 129 4.05 -21.33 0.08
C ALA A 129 5.00 -21.53 1.28
N LEU A 130 4.89 -20.67 2.30
CA LEU A 130 5.67 -20.77 3.54
C LEU A 130 5.38 -22.12 4.21
N VAL A 131 4.12 -22.39 4.58
CA VAL A 131 3.77 -23.58 5.37
C VAL A 131 3.85 -24.88 4.58
N ALA A 132 3.79 -24.83 3.24
CA ALA A 132 4.03 -26.00 2.38
C ALA A 132 5.50 -26.46 2.37
N HIS A 133 6.44 -25.63 2.87
CA HIS A 133 7.85 -26.01 2.92
C HIS A 133 8.05 -27.25 3.81
N ASN A 134 8.89 -28.17 3.36
CA ASN A 134 9.15 -29.46 4.05
C ASN A 134 9.75 -29.34 5.46
N ILE A 135 10.14 -28.14 5.90
CA ILE A 135 10.65 -27.87 7.25
C ILE A 135 9.51 -27.79 8.27
N PHE A 136 8.28 -27.53 7.80
CA PHE A 136 7.11 -27.50 8.64
C PHE A 136 6.54 -28.92 8.84
N PRO A 137 6.12 -29.28 10.06
CA PRO A 137 5.45 -30.55 10.33
C PRO A 137 4.10 -30.63 9.62
N ALA A 138 3.60 -31.85 9.42
CA ALA A 138 2.33 -32.11 8.75
C ALA A 138 1.15 -31.34 9.36
N GLU A 139 1.13 -31.12 10.68
CA GLU A 139 0.09 -30.34 11.36
C GLU A 139 0.02 -28.89 10.84
N ILE A 140 1.17 -28.27 10.55
CA ILE A 140 1.24 -26.90 10.04
C ILE A 140 0.95 -26.89 8.53
N GLN A 141 1.42 -27.90 7.80
CA GLN A 141 1.11 -28.06 6.37
C GLN A 141 -0.40 -28.20 6.10
N ARG A 142 -1.20 -28.67 7.07
CA ARG A 142 -2.67 -28.68 6.95
C ARG A 142 -3.29 -27.30 6.73
N GLN A 143 -2.57 -26.22 7.05
CA GLN A 143 -3.05 -24.86 6.82
C GLN A 143 -3.03 -24.43 5.34
N VAL A 144 -2.36 -25.17 4.46
CA VAL A 144 -2.37 -24.90 3.01
C VAL A 144 -3.81 -24.87 2.47
N GLU A 145 -4.65 -25.81 2.88
CA GLU A 145 -6.05 -25.92 2.42
C GLU A 145 -6.93 -24.74 2.89
N PRO A 146 -6.99 -24.39 4.19
CA PRO A 146 -7.65 -23.17 4.65
C PRO A 146 -7.19 -21.90 3.94
N LEU A 147 -5.89 -21.74 3.69
CA LEU A 147 -5.33 -20.58 3.00
C LEU A 147 -5.79 -20.53 1.54
N ALA A 148 -5.75 -21.65 0.82
CA ALA A 148 -6.25 -21.75 -0.55
C ALA A 148 -7.75 -21.47 -0.64
N LYS A 149 -8.55 -22.01 0.30
CA LYS A 149 -9.99 -21.72 0.37
C LYS A 149 -10.26 -20.24 0.63
N ALA A 150 -9.52 -19.62 1.54
CA ALA A 150 -9.65 -18.19 1.82
C ALA A 150 -9.38 -17.33 0.59
N ARG A 151 -8.42 -17.71 -0.26
CA ARG A 151 -8.16 -17.07 -1.56
C ARG A 151 -9.33 -17.25 -2.53
N GLU A 152 -9.87 -18.46 -2.65
CA GLU A 152 -11.02 -18.74 -3.52
C GLU A 152 -12.25 -17.92 -3.13
N GLU A 153 -12.51 -17.78 -1.83
CA GLU A 153 -13.58 -16.93 -1.32
C GLU A 153 -13.31 -15.46 -1.60
N LEU A 154 -12.08 -14.99 -1.39
CA LEU A 154 -11.70 -13.59 -1.64
C LEU A 154 -11.78 -13.22 -3.13
N ALA A 155 -11.48 -14.16 -4.04
CA ALA A 155 -11.60 -13.97 -5.48
C ALA A 155 -13.06 -13.77 -5.96
N LYS A 156 -14.05 -14.16 -5.16
CA LYS A 156 -15.48 -13.98 -5.45
C LYS A 156 -15.99 -12.60 -5.06
N VAL A 157 -15.20 -11.84 -4.30
CA VAL A 157 -15.60 -10.54 -3.75
C VAL A 157 -15.53 -9.47 -4.85
N PRO A 158 -16.50 -8.55 -4.93
CA PRO A 158 -16.43 -7.42 -5.84
C PRO A 158 -15.14 -6.59 -5.59
N PRO A 159 -14.45 -6.13 -6.65
CA PRO A 159 -13.21 -5.41 -6.49
C PRO A 159 -13.42 -4.09 -5.75
N SER A 160 -12.48 -3.73 -4.88
CA SER A 160 -12.58 -2.52 -4.03
C SER A 160 -12.41 -1.21 -4.81
N LEU A 161 -11.83 -1.29 -6.02
CA LEU A 161 -11.70 -0.21 -7.00
C LEU A 161 -11.95 -0.79 -8.38
N GLY A 162 -12.60 -0.05 -9.28
CA GLY A 162 -12.70 -0.44 -10.69
C GLY A 162 -11.34 -0.38 -11.39
N ASP A 163 -11.20 -1.06 -12.52
CA ASP A 163 -9.98 -0.95 -13.34
C ASP A 163 -9.78 0.49 -13.85
N SER A 164 -10.87 1.18 -14.18
CA SER A 164 -10.88 2.61 -14.52
C SER A 164 -10.33 3.49 -13.41
N ASP A 165 -10.54 3.14 -12.14
CA ASP A 165 -9.99 3.87 -11.01
C ASP A 165 -8.47 3.71 -10.90
N LEU A 166 -7.91 2.62 -11.42
CA LEU A 166 -6.47 2.36 -11.42
C LEU A 166 -5.76 2.87 -12.69
N THR A 167 -6.53 3.36 -13.68
CA THR A 167 -5.95 4.07 -14.82
C THR A 167 -5.54 5.49 -14.40
N GLU A 168 -4.29 5.83 -14.70
CA GLU A 168 -3.86 7.23 -14.73
C GLU A 168 -4.63 7.88 -15.89
N GLN A 169 -5.39 8.93 -15.59
CA GLN A 169 -6.19 9.59 -16.61
C GLN A 169 -5.26 10.08 -17.73
N ALA A 170 -5.44 9.55 -18.94
CA ALA A 170 -4.69 9.99 -20.11
C ALA A 170 -4.87 11.52 -20.26
N GLY A 171 -3.75 12.26 -20.31
CA GLY A 171 -3.74 13.73 -20.34
C GLY A 171 -3.66 14.43 -18.97
N ALA A 172 -3.58 13.69 -17.85
CA ALA A 172 -3.37 14.29 -16.53
C ALA A 172 -1.88 14.28 -16.13
N ALA A 173 -1.34 15.46 -15.79
CA ALA A 173 -0.03 15.56 -15.13
C ALA A 173 -0.20 15.36 -13.62
N ASN A 174 -0.03 14.12 -13.14
CA ASN A 174 -0.06 13.82 -11.70
C ASN A 174 1.33 14.00 -11.10
N GLN A 175 1.51 15.02 -10.27
CA GLN A 175 2.77 15.28 -9.58
C GLN A 175 2.65 14.84 -8.12
N TYR A 176 3.59 14.00 -7.68
CA TYR A 176 3.65 13.50 -6.31
C TYR A 176 4.95 13.96 -5.65
N GLY A 177 4.83 14.71 -4.56
CA GLY A 177 5.96 15.14 -3.73
C GLY A 177 5.47 15.61 -2.36
N ASP A 178 6.29 15.45 -1.32
CA ASP A 178 6.02 16.08 -0.02
C ASP A 178 6.23 17.61 -0.15
N ASN A 179 5.36 18.38 0.51
CA ASN A 179 5.32 19.86 0.48
C ASN A 179 4.80 20.54 -0.80
N ASN A 180 4.14 19.83 -1.72
CA ASN A 180 3.46 20.46 -2.87
C ASN A 180 4.42 21.28 -3.78
N ARG A 181 5.72 20.94 -3.79
CA ARG A 181 6.75 21.61 -4.60
C ARG A 181 7.18 20.72 -5.76
N GLN A 182 7.25 21.31 -6.94
CA GLN A 182 7.85 20.71 -8.13
C GLN A 182 9.23 21.35 -8.37
N TYR A 183 10.28 20.55 -8.35
CA TYR A 183 11.62 20.98 -8.76
C TYR A 183 11.93 20.36 -10.11
N ASN A 184 11.84 21.15 -11.17
CA ASN A 184 12.32 20.77 -12.49
C ASN A 184 13.74 21.29 -12.64
N LEU A 185 14.74 20.44 -12.36
CA LEU A 185 16.14 20.76 -12.62
C LEU A 185 16.52 20.31 -14.02
N PHE A 186 16.91 21.24 -14.89
CA PHE A 186 17.48 20.95 -16.20
C PHE A 186 18.79 21.70 -16.36
N SER A 187 19.80 21.03 -16.91
CA SER A 187 21.11 21.63 -17.19
C SER A 187 20.98 22.66 -18.32
N GLU A 188 20.72 22.20 -19.55
CA GLU A 188 20.39 23.04 -20.71
C GLU A 188 19.28 22.34 -21.50
N GLY A 189 18.05 22.87 -21.43
CA GLY A 189 16.92 22.31 -22.19
C GLY A 189 15.62 23.07 -21.93
N THR A 190 14.81 23.25 -22.97
CA THR A 190 13.53 23.98 -22.93
C THR A 190 12.39 23.09 -22.44
N GLN A 191 11.68 23.49 -21.38
CA GLN A 191 10.46 22.83 -20.94
C GLN A 191 9.26 23.37 -21.76
N LYS A 192 8.52 22.47 -22.43
CA LYS A 192 7.25 22.81 -23.09
C LYS A 192 6.09 22.38 -22.19
N VAL A 193 5.39 23.33 -21.58
CA VAL A 193 4.12 23.09 -20.88
C VAL A 193 3.02 23.65 -21.76
N ALA A 194 2.28 22.79 -22.45
CA ALA A 194 1.14 23.23 -23.25
C ALA A 194 0.07 22.15 -23.33
N ASP A 195 -1.17 22.58 -23.11
CA ASP A 195 -2.24 22.30 -24.05
C ASP A 195 -2.94 23.64 -24.36
N GLY A 196 -2.96 24.05 -25.63
CA GLY A 196 -3.47 25.37 -26.07
C GLY A 196 -2.41 26.48 -26.28
N HIS A 197 -2.76 27.72 -25.94
CA HIS A 197 -2.03 28.95 -26.31
C HIS A 197 -0.55 28.93 -25.88
N TYR A 198 0.31 28.96 -26.89
CA TYR A 198 1.75 28.90 -26.75
C TYR A 198 2.36 30.28 -26.55
N PHE A 199 3.15 30.45 -25.49
CA PHE A 199 3.97 31.64 -25.26
C PHE A 199 5.44 31.24 -25.24
N GLU A 200 6.18 31.69 -26.25
CA GLU A 200 7.63 31.52 -26.34
C GLU A 200 8.31 32.85 -26.06
N ALA A 201 9.09 32.93 -24.99
CA ALA A 201 10.08 34.00 -24.88
C ALA A 201 11.43 33.47 -25.33
N LYS A 202 12.06 34.21 -26.25
CA LYS A 202 13.44 33.97 -26.68
C LYS A 202 14.48 34.50 -25.66
N GLY A 203 14.12 34.58 -24.38
CA GLY A 203 14.95 35.16 -23.32
C GLY A 203 14.36 34.91 -21.93
N ASN A 204 15.05 35.40 -20.88
CA ASN A 204 14.66 35.19 -19.48
C ASN A 204 13.26 35.75 -19.20
N GLN A 205 12.36 34.92 -18.68
CA GLN A 205 11.07 35.36 -18.17
C GLN A 205 11.14 35.56 -16.67
N ASN A 206 10.86 36.79 -16.21
CA ASN A 206 10.74 37.12 -14.80
C ASN A 206 9.27 37.29 -14.44
N PHE A 207 8.72 36.37 -13.65
CA PHE A 207 7.37 36.49 -13.10
C PHE A 207 7.43 37.23 -11.76
N GLY A 208 7.08 38.50 -11.77
CA GLY A 208 6.93 39.31 -10.56
C GLY A 208 5.54 39.20 -9.95
N ILE A 209 5.43 39.52 -8.66
CA ILE A 209 4.14 39.72 -7.98
C ILE A 209 3.74 41.17 -8.22
N ILE A 210 2.49 41.42 -8.66
CA ILE A 210 1.93 42.77 -8.69
C ILE A 210 1.75 43.21 -7.23
N PRO A 211 2.37 44.33 -6.79
CA PRO A 211 2.15 44.82 -5.43
C PRO A 211 0.66 45.07 -5.18
N ALA A 212 0.17 44.68 -4.00
CA ALA A 212 -1.17 45.05 -3.59
C ALA A 212 -1.32 46.57 -3.61
N LYS A 213 -2.44 47.05 -4.16
CA LYS A 213 -2.70 48.46 -4.41
C LYS A 213 -2.98 49.21 -3.11
N GLU A 214 -1.96 49.47 -2.31
CA GLU A 214 -2.05 50.35 -1.15
C GLU A 214 -0.81 51.26 -1.08
N SER A 215 -1.00 52.49 -1.58
CA SER A 215 -0.31 53.75 -1.20
C SER A 215 -0.15 54.69 -2.40
N ALA A 216 -1.19 54.86 -3.22
CA ALA A 216 -1.33 56.01 -4.09
C ALA A 216 -2.29 57.03 -3.44
N GLU A 217 -2.11 57.32 -2.16
CA GLU A 217 -2.81 58.42 -1.48
C GLU A 217 -2.09 58.79 -0.18
N LYS A 218 -0.96 59.49 -0.30
CA LYS A 218 -0.52 60.43 0.73
C LYS A 218 -0.16 61.76 0.08
N LYS A 219 -1.26 62.51 -0.14
CA LYS A 219 -1.45 63.95 -0.09
C LYS A 219 -0.23 64.82 -0.37
N MET A 220 -0.33 65.54 -1.49
CA MET A 220 0.06 66.94 -1.58
C MET A 220 -0.45 67.70 -0.35
N ALA A 221 0.47 68.34 0.37
CA ALA A 221 0.26 69.56 1.14
C ALA A 221 1.53 70.38 1.01
#